data_AF-A0A1N7F8P6-F1
#
_entry.id   AF-A0A1N7F8P6-F1
#
_cell.length_a   1.000
_cell.length_b   1.000
_cell.length_c   1.000
_cell.angle_alpha   90.00
_cell.angle_beta   90.00
_cell.angle_gamma   90.00
#
_symmetry.space_group_name_H-M   'P 1'
#
loop_
_entity.id
_entity.type
_entity.pdbx_description
1 polymer ?
#
loop_
_entity_poly.entity_id
_entity_poly.type
_entity_poly.pdbx_seq_one_letter_code
_entity_poly.pdbx_strand_id
1 'polypeptide(L)'
;MVTTEFSSRALFERYLHSRGWWLVILAIPVLFALWFVVTIFTIGIARFVPLNVSGFLTTYLAGGIILISYAAALLSLPAVYSDRQYVRKHSEWKPTILYYLMVIPLLNVPIACLYLYFRHRHLGIP
;
A
#
# COMPACT_ATOMS: atom_id res chain seq x y z
N MET A 1 -18.06 -19.15 33.59
CA MET A 1 -17.34 -19.78 32.46
C MET A 1 -17.67 -19.00 31.19
N VAL A 2 -17.18 -17.76 31.12
CA VAL A 2 -17.31 -16.80 30.01
C VAL A 2 -16.18 -15.81 30.29
N THR A 3 -15.27 -15.53 29.33
CA THR A 3 -14.50 -14.27 29.15
C THR A 3 -13.15 -14.37 28.42
N THR A 4 -12.77 -15.47 27.75
CA THR A 4 -11.51 -15.49 26.97
C THR A 4 -11.65 -15.04 25.51
N GLU A 5 -12.79 -15.28 24.84
CA GLU A 5 -12.95 -14.94 23.41
C GLU A 5 -13.25 -13.45 23.13
N PHE A 6 -13.85 -12.74 24.09
CA PHE A 6 -14.23 -11.33 23.90
C PHE A 6 -13.01 -10.40 23.89
N SER A 7 -11.90 -10.83 24.51
CA SER A 7 -10.66 -10.06 24.62
C SER A 7 -9.87 -10.08 23.30
N SER A 8 -9.79 -11.23 22.64
CA SER A 8 -9.00 -11.41 21.41
C SER A 8 -9.59 -10.64 20.23
N ARG A 9 -10.92 -10.63 20.04
CA ARG A 9 -11.55 -9.85 18.96
C ARG A 9 -11.45 -8.34 19.17
N ALA A 10 -11.67 -7.86 20.39
CA ALA A 10 -11.53 -6.44 20.71
C ALA A 10 -10.07 -5.95 20.65
N LEU A 11 -9.11 -6.80 21.03
CA LEU A 11 -7.69 -6.55 20.83
C LEU A 11 -7.31 -6.57 19.36
N PHE A 12 -7.83 -7.52 18.57
CA PHE A 12 -7.58 -7.62 17.13
C PHE A 12 -8.18 -6.44 16.35
N GLU A 13 -9.38 -5.98 16.71
CA GLU A 13 -9.97 -4.76 16.15
C GLU A 13 -9.19 -3.51 16.55
N ARG A 14 -8.75 -3.36 17.81
CA ARG A 14 -7.86 -2.26 18.20
C ARG A 14 -6.49 -2.35 17.51
N TYR A 15 -6.00 -3.56 17.25
CA TYR A 15 -4.78 -3.81 16.49
C TYR A 15 -4.94 -3.38 15.03
N LEU A 16 -6.01 -3.79 14.36
CA LEU A 16 -6.31 -3.40 12.97
C LEU A 16 -6.60 -1.90 12.84
N HIS A 17 -7.28 -1.30 13.81
CA HIS A 17 -7.65 0.11 13.77
C HIS A 17 -6.46 1.06 13.99
N SER A 18 -5.43 0.61 14.74
CA SER A 18 -4.23 1.41 15.04
C SER A 18 -2.96 0.97 14.30
N ARG A 19 -2.90 -0.26 13.77
CA ARG A 19 -1.76 -0.81 12.99
C ARG A 19 -2.16 -1.23 11.58
N GLY A 20 -3.36 -0.98 11.06
CA GLY A 20 -3.73 -1.41 9.69
C GLY A 20 -3.39 -0.39 8.60
N TRP A 21 -3.33 0.90 8.94
CA TRP A 21 -3.27 1.97 7.93
C TRP A 21 -1.98 1.99 7.11
N TRP A 22 -0.85 1.57 7.69
CA TRP A 22 0.40 1.42 6.93
C TRP A 22 0.31 0.35 5.84
N LEU A 23 -0.63 -0.61 5.92
CA LEU A 23 -0.86 -1.59 4.84
C LEU A 23 -1.37 -0.92 3.56
N VAL A 24 -2.14 0.16 3.68
CA VAL A 24 -2.57 0.95 2.52
C VAL A 24 -1.35 1.61 1.87
N ILE A 25 -0.40 2.08 2.67
CA ILE A 25 0.84 2.68 2.20
C ILE A 25 1.74 1.61 1.58
N LEU A 26 1.81 0.41 2.15
CA LEU A 26 2.51 -0.77 1.60
C LEU A 26 1.89 -1.24 0.29
N ALA A 27 0.57 -1.16 0.13
CA ALA A 27 -0.11 -1.57 -1.07
C ALA A 27 0.39 -0.80 -2.31
N ILE A 28 0.80 0.46 -2.15
CA ILE A 28 1.28 1.31 -3.26
C ILE A 28 2.49 0.69 -3.98
N PRO A 29 3.66 0.47 -3.33
CA PRO A 29 4.81 -0.14 -4.00
C PRO A 29 4.56 -1.58 -4.44
N VAL A 30 3.73 -2.34 -3.70
CA VAL A 30 3.40 -3.73 -4.07
C VAL A 30 2.57 -3.78 -5.36
N LEU A 31 1.54 -2.93 -5.48
CA LEU A 31 0.71 -2.85 -6.68
C LEU A 31 1.52 -2.34 -7.88
N PHE A 32 2.43 -1.39 -7.65
CA PHE A 32 3.35 -0.94 -8.70
C PHE A 32 4.26 -2.07 -9.18
N ALA A 33 4.87 -2.83 -8.27
CA ALA A 33 5.71 -3.97 -8.62
C ALA A 33 4.91 -5.05 -9.38
N LEU A 34 3.70 -5.35 -8.92
CA LEU A 34 2.81 -6.30 -9.59
C LEU A 34 2.46 -5.84 -11.01
N TRP A 35 2.05 -4.58 -11.17
CA TRP A 35 1.80 -3.98 -12.48
C TRP A 35 3.02 -4.09 -13.38
N PHE A 36 4.19 -3.69 -12.87
CA PHE A 36 5.44 -3.70 -13.63
C PHE A 36 5.80 -5.12 -14.12
N VAL A 37 5.68 -6.12 -13.24
CA VAL A 37 5.91 -7.54 -13.58
C VAL A 37 4.93 -8.00 -14.67
N VAL A 38 3.64 -7.72 -14.51
CA VAL A 38 2.62 -8.08 -15.50
C VAL A 38 2.89 -7.42 -16.84
N THR A 39 3.25 -6.14 -16.86
CA THR A 39 3.54 -5.39 -18.08
C THR A 39 4.77 -5.93 -18.80
N ILE A 40 5.90 -6.12 -18.10
CA ILE A 40 7.12 -6.67 -18.69
C ILE A 40 6.89 -8.09 -19.21
N PHE A 41 6.22 -8.93 -18.42
CA PHE A 41 5.86 -10.29 -18.82
C PHE A 41 5.01 -10.29 -20.08
N THR A 42 3.97 -9.45 -20.12
CA THR A 42 3.05 -9.36 -21.27
C THR A 42 3.79 -8.90 -22.52
N ILE A 43 4.66 -7.89 -22.43
CA ILE A 43 5.49 -7.43 -23.56
C ILE A 43 6.41 -8.57 -24.05
N GLY A 44 7.02 -9.33 -23.13
CA GLY A 44 7.91 -10.43 -23.47
C GLY A 44 7.23 -11.59 -24.22
N ILE A 45 5.96 -11.87 -23.90
CA ILE A 45 5.20 -12.94 -24.54
C ILE A 45 4.32 -12.47 -25.70
N ALA A 46 4.06 -11.17 -25.86
CA ALA A 46 3.09 -10.64 -26.83
C ALA A 46 3.33 -11.13 -28.28
N ARG A 47 4.57 -11.40 -28.65
CA ARG A 47 4.92 -11.94 -29.99
C ARG A 47 4.62 -13.42 -30.18
N PHE A 48 4.38 -14.17 -29.09
CA PHE A 48 4.17 -15.61 -29.09
C PHE A 48 2.72 -16.01 -28.82
N VAL A 49 1.88 -15.06 -28.41
CA VAL A 49 0.52 -15.33 -27.96
C VAL A 49 -0.46 -14.52 -28.83
N PRO A 50 -1.64 -15.05 -29.16
CA PRO A 50 -2.66 -14.31 -29.90
C PRO A 50 -3.01 -12.94 -29.31
N LEU A 51 -3.33 -11.99 -30.20
CA LEU A 51 -3.63 -10.58 -29.87
C LEU A 51 -4.77 -10.41 -28.84
N ASN A 52 -5.75 -11.31 -28.85
CA ASN A 52 -6.84 -11.30 -27.87
C ASN A 52 -6.35 -11.60 -26.44
N VAL A 53 -5.37 -12.49 -26.28
CA VAL A 53 -4.80 -12.84 -24.97
C VAL A 53 -3.87 -11.74 -24.48
N SER A 54 -2.97 -11.23 -25.33
CA SER A 54 -2.09 -10.11 -24.96
C SER A 54 -2.89 -8.83 -24.69
N GLY A 55 -3.95 -8.59 -25.45
CA GLY A 55 -4.90 -7.51 -25.23
C GLY A 55 -5.65 -7.65 -23.91
N PHE A 56 -6.07 -8.88 -23.55
CA PHE A 56 -6.72 -9.13 -22.27
C PHE A 56 -5.79 -8.83 -21.07
N LEU A 57 -4.56 -9.33 -21.12
CA LEU A 57 -3.55 -9.12 -20.06
C LEU A 57 -3.21 -7.63 -19.89
N THR A 58 -3.08 -6.89 -21.00
CA THR A 58 -2.74 -5.47 -20.94
C THR A 58 -3.91 -4.63 -20.45
N THR A 59 -5.10 -4.83 -21.02
CA THR A 59 -6.25 -3.95 -20.78
C THR A 59 -6.92 -4.25 -19.45
N TYR A 60 -7.21 -5.51 -19.15
CA TYR A 60 -7.99 -5.86 -17.96
C TYR A 60 -7.10 -6.08 -16.75
N LEU A 61 -6.03 -6.87 -16.90
CA LEU A 61 -5.17 -7.20 -15.76
C LEU A 61 -4.29 -6.02 -15.36
N ALA A 62 -3.45 -5.51 -16.26
CA ALA A 62 -2.60 -4.36 -15.94
C ALA A 62 -3.42 -3.09 -15.69
N GLY A 63 -4.47 -2.83 -16.48
CA GLY A 63 -5.39 -1.72 -16.24
C GLY A 63 -6.13 -1.81 -14.90
N GLY A 64 -6.58 -3.00 -14.51
CA GLY A 64 -7.21 -3.24 -13.20
C GLY A 64 -6.27 -2.95 -12.03
N ILE A 65 -5.00 -3.35 -12.14
CA ILE A 65 -3.98 -3.04 -11.11
C ILE A 65 -3.76 -1.53 -11.00
N ILE A 66 -3.71 -0.81 -12.12
CA ILE A 66 -3.60 0.67 -12.11
C ILE A 66 -4.79 1.29 -11.36
N LEU A 67 -6.02 0.82 -11.63
CA LEU A 67 -7.21 1.33 -10.98
C LEU A 67 -7.18 1.12 -9.46
N ILE A 68 -6.79 -0.07 -9.02
CA ILE A 68 -6.64 -0.39 -7.59
C ILE A 68 -5.52 0.46 -6.97
N SER A 69 -4.40 0.65 -7.69
CA SER A 69 -3.30 1.49 -7.23
C SER A 69 -3.74 2.96 -7.07
N TYR A 70 -4.62 3.46 -7.93
CA TYR A 70 -5.17 4.80 -7.81
C TYR A 70 -6.10 4.92 -6.59
N ALA A 71 -6.94 3.92 -6.36
CA ALA A 71 -7.77 3.85 -5.16
C ALA A 71 -6.90 3.83 -3.87
N ALA A 72 -5.82 3.04 -3.86
CA ALA A 72 -4.87 3.02 -2.75
C ALA A 72 -4.18 4.37 -2.54
N ALA A 73 -3.81 5.08 -3.61
CA ALA A 73 -3.23 6.41 -3.53
C ALA A 73 -4.21 7.43 -2.92
N LEU A 74 -5.50 7.38 -3.25
CA LEU A 74 -6.51 8.24 -2.62
C LEU A 74 -6.71 7.90 -1.13
N LEU A 75 -6.75 6.60 -0.81
CA LEU A 75 -6.84 6.11 0.56
C LEU A 75 -5.56 6.38 1.38
N SER A 76 -4.45 6.73 0.73
CA SER A 76 -3.20 7.07 1.40
C SER A 76 -3.32 8.34 2.26
N LEU A 77 -4.18 9.30 1.88
CA LEU A 77 -4.38 10.53 2.65
C LEU A 77 -4.85 10.26 4.10
N PRO A 78 -6.00 9.59 4.32
CA PRO A 78 -6.44 9.24 5.67
C PRO A 78 -5.52 8.22 6.34
N ALA A 79 -4.85 7.35 5.57
CA ALA A 79 -3.90 6.38 6.11
C ALA A 79 -2.66 7.06 6.71
N VAL A 80 -2.03 7.97 5.97
CA VAL A 80 -0.86 8.75 6.44
C VAL A 80 -1.25 9.65 7.61
N TYR A 81 -2.44 10.26 7.57
CA TYR A 81 -2.93 11.06 8.71
C TYR A 81 -3.06 10.21 9.98
N SER A 82 -3.71 9.04 9.88
CA SER A 82 -3.94 8.14 11.01
C SER A 82 -2.64 7.53 11.54
N ASP A 83 -1.77 7.04 10.65
CA ASP A 83 -0.49 6.44 11.04
C ASP A 83 0.45 7.51 11.63
N ARG A 84 0.41 8.77 11.13
CA ARG A 84 1.15 9.89 11.75
C ARG A 84 0.73 10.15 13.20
N GLN A 85 -0.56 10.10 13.51
CA GLN A 85 -1.04 10.26 14.90
C GLN A 85 -0.55 9.12 15.79
N TYR A 86 -0.45 7.91 15.25
CA TYR A 86 0.10 6.75 15.96
C TYR A 86 1.61 6.87 16.19
N VAL A 87 2.37 7.16 15.14
CA VAL A 87 3.83 7.33 15.16
C VAL A 87 4.24 8.41 16.15
N ARG A 88 3.53 9.54 16.21
CA ARG A 88 3.82 10.63 17.15
C ARG A 88 3.61 10.25 18.62
N LYS A 89 2.76 9.26 18.90
CA LYS A 89 2.51 8.76 20.27
C LYS A 89 3.53 7.72 20.72
N HIS A 90 4.18 7.04 19.77
CA HIS A 90 5.03 5.87 20.04
C HIS A 90 6.49 6.04 19.56
N SER A 91 6.83 7.14 18.91
CA SER A 91 8.20 7.45 18.47
C SER A 91 8.48 8.95 18.50
N GLU A 92 9.76 9.29 18.55
CA GLU A 92 10.23 10.68 18.48
C GLU A 92 10.19 11.25 17.06
N TRP A 93 10.03 10.39 16.05
CA TRP A 93 9.98 10.81 14.66
C TRP A 93 8.71 11.62 14.37
N LYS A 94 8.87 12.78 13.75
CA LYS A 94 7.77 13.65 13.30
C LYS A 94 7.62 13.51 11.79
N PRO A 95 6.59 12.81 11.29
CA PRO A 95 6.38 12.67 9.84
C PRO A 95 6.20 14.04 9.18
N THR A 96 6.92 14.28 8.08
CA THR A 96 6.87 15.51 7.29
C THR A 96 5.58 15.59 6.47
N ILE A 97 5.13 16.79 6.11
CA ILE A 97 3.94 16.98 5.26
C ILE A 97 4.12 16.41 3.85
N LEU A 98 5.36 16.19 3.42
CA LEU A 98 5.72 15.60 2.12
C LEU A 98 5.11 14.19 1.91
N TYR A 99 4.77 13.47 2.98
CA TYR A 99 4.13 12.16 2.86
C TYR A 99 2.70 12.20 2.30
N TYR A 100 2.03 13.36 2.29
CA TYR A 100 0.74 13.51 1.62
C TYR A 100 0.84 13.57 0.09
N LEU A 101 2.06 13.74 -0.46
CA LEU A 101 2.27 13.69 -1.91
C LEU A 101 2.15 12.28 -2.48
N MET A 102 1.85 11.26 -1.65
CA MET A 102 1.52 9.89 -2.08
C MET A 102 0.26 9.79 -2.94
N VAL A 103 -0.51 10.87 -3.09
CA VAL A 103 -1.63 10.93 -4.03
C VAL A 103 -1.15 11.14 -5.47
N ILE A 104 0.03 11.75 -5.65
CA ILE A 104 0.56 12.06 -6.98
C ILE A 104 1.10 10.75 -7.61
N PRO A 105 0.56 10.30 -8.74
CA PRO A 105 1.05 9.10 -9.43
C PRO A 105 2.55 9.21 -9.73
N LEU A 106 3.24 8.06 -9.73
CA LEU A 106 4.71 7.92 -9.91
C LEU A 106 5.56 8.47 -8.76
N LEU A 107 5.18 9.58 -8.14
CA LEU A 107 5.80 10.06 -6.89
C LEU A 107 5.35 9.25 -5.67
N ASN A 108 4.17 8.66 -5.75
CA ASN A 108 3.60 7.85 -4.68
C ASN A 108 4.47 6.67 -4.26
N VAL A 109 5.10 5.97 -5.21
CA VAL A 109 5.96 4.81 -4.94
C VAL A 109 7.20 5.18 -4.12
N PRO A 110 8.09 6.10 -4.56
CA PRO A 110 9.28 6.44 -3.78
C PRO A 110 8.93 7.06 -2.42
N ILE A 111 7.86 7.85 -2.34
CA ILE A 111 7.43 8.46 -1.09
C ILE A 111 6.89 7.41 -0.12
N ALA A 112 6.09 6.45 -0.60
CA ALA A 112 5.61 5.31 0.20
C ALA A 112 6.77 4.45 0.71
N CYS A 113 7.74 4.12 -0.15
CA CYS A 113 8.94 3.38 0.25
C CYS A 113 9.74 4.13 1.32
N LEU A 114 9.99 5.44 1.13
CA LEU A 114 10.70 6.25 2.13
C LEU A 114 9.95 6.28 3.45
N TYR A 115 8.63 6.46 3.41
CA TYR A 115 7.79 6.47 4.61
C TYR A 115 7.92 5.16 5.39
N LEU A 116 7.74 4.02 4.72
CA LEU A 116 7.83 2.70 5.34
C LEU A 116 9.24 2.41 5.87
N TYR A 117 10.28 2.85 5.16
CA TYR A 117 11.66 2.73 5.62
C TYR A 117 11.90 3.51 6.92
N PHE A 118 11.48 4.78 6.98
CA PHE A 118 11.61 5.58 8.20
C PHE A 118 10.74 5.04 9.33
N ARG A 119 9.54 4.56 9.02
CA ARG A 119 8.66 3.90 9.98
C ARG A 119 9.30 2.66 10.57
N HIS A 120 9.85 1.79 9.73
CA HIS A 120 10.59 0.59 10.16
C HIS A 120 11.80 0.95 11.03
N ARG A 121 12.56 1.99 10.67
CA ARG A 121 13.73 2.42 11.43
C ARG A 121 13.39 2.89 12.85
N HIS A 122 12.26 3.56 13.05
CA HIS A 122 11.91 4.15 14.35
C HIS A 122 10.99 3.28 15.19
N LEU A 123 10.13 2.47 14.58
CA LEU A 123 9.17 1.60 15.27
C LEU A 123 9.54 0.12 15.24
N GLY A 124 10.56 -0.27 14.47
CA GLY A 124 10.95 -1.67 14.25
C GLY A 124 9.97 -2.49 13.40
N ILE A 125 8.86 -1.88 12.96
CA ILE A 125 7.80 -2.51 12.18
C ILE A 125 7.66 -1.72 10.87
N PRO A 126 7.70 -2.39 9.70
CA PRO A 126 7.46 -1.75 8.42
C PRO A 126 6.09 -1.07 8.40
#